data_AF-A0A955Y381-F1
#
_entry.id   AF-A0A955Y381-F1
#
_cell.length_a   1.000
_cell.length_b   1.000
_cell.length_c   1.000
_cell.angle_alpha   90.00
_cell.angle_beta   90.00
_cell.angle_gamma   90.00
#
_symmetry.space_group_name_H-M   'P 1'
#
loop_
_entity.id
_entity.type
_entity.pdbx_description
1 polymer ?
#
loop_
_entity_poly.entity_id
_entity_poly.type
_entity_poly.pdbx_seq_one_letter_code
_entity_poly.pdbx_strand_id
1 'polypeptide(L)'
;MPSSPFRIGAALGLASGLGAVCVVPYLAVLLPELSEAPLPLWGVALVSGAQVTVIWTLVATLGVAAGRVNDLGAPWIDARLAGNPLAPPGLSTVLGAAAAGAVTAAVVAVLDAVWLLPRVTLIGEAPPVPGPLLGLVASLYGAVAEEVLVRLFMVSVLAWLLTRSRMPRRAALAVAVVLGAVAFGGLHLPAAGGVFVMSGWLVVRTVLLNGVLGTVFGALYCRYGLELAMVGHLAADIVLHVVVPAVYG
;
A
#
# COMPACT_ATOMS: atom_id res chain seq x y z
N MET A 1 -8.75 -5.52 -27.41
CA MET A 1 -9.78 -5.03 -26.47
C MET A 1 -9.24 -5.17 -25.06
N PRO A 2 -9.50 -4.22 -24.14
CA PRO A 2 -9.09 -4.37 -22.74
C PRO A 2 -9.80 -5.56 -22.08
N SER A 3 -9.15 -6.19 -21.10
CA SER A 3 -9.72 -7.31 -20.32
C SER A 3 -10.99 -6.88 -19.58
N SER A 4 -11.81 -7.82 -19.10
CA SER A 4 -12.91 -7.43 -18.21
C SER A 4 -12.36 -6.95 -16.85
N PRO A 5 -13.01 -5.97 -16.18
CA PRO A 5 -12.58 -5.52 -14.85
C PRO A 5 -12.47 -6.66 -13.85
N PHE A 6 -13.38 -7.64 -13.92
CA PHE A 6 -13.36 -8.81 -13.04
C PHE A 6 -12.11 -9.68 -13.26
N ARG A 7 -11.66 -9.88 -14.50
CA ARG A 7 -10.45 -10.70 -14.75
C ARG A 7 -9.20 -10.05 -14.16
N ILE A 8 -9.07 -8.73 -14.27
CA ILE A 8 -7.98 -7.97 -13.64
C ILE A 8 -8.14 -7.99 -12.12
N GLY A 9 -9.36 -7.79 -11.63
CA GLY A 9 -9.69 -7.81 -10.22
C GLY A 9 -9.36 -9.15 -9.56
N ALA A 10 -9.68 -10.28 -10.20
CA ALA A 10 -9.36 -11.61 -9.69
C ALA A 10 -7.84 -11.85 -9.63
N ALA A 11 -7.08 -11.40 -10.63
CA ALA A 11 -5.62 -11.52 -10.62
C ALA A 11 -4.99 -10.69 -9.48
N LEU A 12 -5.44 -9.44 -9.31
CA LEU A 12 -4.96 -8.56 -8.24
C LEU A 12 -5.44 -9.01 -6.86
N GLY A 13 -6.65 -9.54 -6.75
CA GLY A 13 -7.19 -10.12 -5.53
C GLY A 13 -6.35 -11.31 -5.07
N LEU A 14 -6.05 -12.26 -5.98
CA LEU A 14 -5.17 -13.39 -5.67
C LEU A 14 -3.77 -12.92 -5.24
N ALA A 15 -3.17 -11.97 -5.97
CA ALA A 15 -1.86 -11.43 -5.61
C ALA A 15 -1.87 -10.75 -4.22
N SER A 16 -2.94 -10.00 -3.90
CA SER A 16 -3.14 -9.38 -2.59
C SER A 16 -3.30 -10.42 -1.48
N GLY A 17 -4.04 -11.50 -1.76
CA GLY A 17 -4.20 -12.62 -0.83
C GLY A 17 -2.90 -13.36 -0.55
N LEU A 18 -2.06 -13.58 -1.56
CA LEU A 18 -0.71 -14.12 -1.37
C LEU A 18 0.16 -13.17 -0.54
N GLY A 19 0.08 -11.86 -0.77
CA GLY A 19 0.70 -10.86 0.09
C GLY A 19 0.23 -10.98 1.54
N ALA A 20 -1.06 -11.21 1.77
CA ALA A 20 -1.62 -11.36 3.12
C ALA A 20 -1.12 -12.61 3.83
N VAL A 21 -0.88 -13.71 3.11
CA VAL A 21 -0.20 -14.89 3.66
C VAL A 21 1.25 -14.53 4.06
N CYS A 22 1.95 -13.81 3.19
CA CYS A 22 3.34 -13.41 3.39
C CYS A 22 3.55 -12.47 4.59
N VAL A 23 2.59 -11.60 4.93
CA VAL A 23 2.74 -10.65 6.03
C VAL A 23 2.50 -11.27 7.41
N VAL A 24 1.79 -12.41 7.52
CA VAL A 24 1.44 -13.00 8.82
C VAL A 24 2.65 -13.32 9.71
N PRO A 25 3.75 -13.92 9.23
CA PRO A 25 4.93 -14.16 10.06
C PRO A 25 5.56 -12.87 10.60
N TYR A 26 5.52 -11.79 9.83
CA TYR A 26 5.99 -10.47 10.26
C TYR A 26 5.07 -9.89 11.35
N LEU A 27 3.75 -9.99 11.17
CA LEU A 27 2.78 -9.55 12.18
C LEU A 27 2.86 -10.37 13.46
N ALA A 28 3.13 -11.66 13.38
CA ALA A 28 3.26 -12.53 14.56
C ALA A 28 4.43 -12.15 15.47
N VAL A 29 5.46 -11.48 14.92
CA VAL A 29 6.53 -10.89 15.73
C VAL A 29 6.01 -9.62 16.42
N LEU A 30 5.36 -8.73 15.67
CA LEU A 30 4.88 -7.43 16.19
C LEU A 30 3.71 -7.52 17.16
N LEU A 31 2.87 -8.55 17.02
CA LEU A 31 1.63 -8.74 17.76
C LEU A 31 1.68 -10.12 18.43
N PRO A 32 2.25 -10.22 19.65
CA PRO A 32 2.34 -11.48 20.37
C PRO A 32 1.00 -12.18 20.56
N GLU A 33 -0.11 -11.43 20.60
CA GLU A 33 -1.48 -11.95 20.72
C GLU A 33 -1.88 -12.83 19.53
N LEU A 34 -1.25 -12.70 18.37
CA LEU A 34 -1.48 -13.61 17.24
C LEU A 34 -1.04 -15.04 17.55
N SER A 35 -0.09 -15.23 18.48
CA SER A 35 0.33 -16.55 18.94
C SER A 35 -0.69 -17.19 19.90
N GLU A 36 -1.58 -16.39 20.49
CA GLU A 36 -2.68 -16.84 21.36
C GLU A 36 -3.97 -17.13 20.57
N ALA A 37 -3.96 -16.95 19.24
CA ALA A 37 -5.12 -17.18 18.41
C ALA A 37 -5.59 -18.66 18.47
N PRO A 38 -6.89 -18.94 18.33
CA PRO A 38 -7.41 -20.32 18.33
C PRO A 38 -6.86 -21.20 17.19
N LEU A 39 -6.32 -20.58 16.13
CA LEU A 39 -5.74 -21.25 14.99
C LEU A 39 -4.21 -21.14 15.03
N PRO A 40 -3.48 -22.17 14.58
CA PRO A 40 -2.04 -22.05 14.37
C PRO A 40 -1.74 -20.96 13.32
N LEU A 41 -0.54 -20.37 13.36
CA LEU A 41 -0.16 -19.24 12.47
C LEU A 41 -0.37 -19.51 10.98
N TRP A 42 -0.13 -20.74 10.51
CA TRP A 42 -0.41 -21.11 9.12
C TRP A 42 -1.91 -21.08 8.81
N GLY A 43 -2.76 -21.42 9.78
CA GLY A 43 -4.22 -21.35 9.67
C GLY A 43 -4.70 -19.90 9.61
N VAL A 44 -4.14 -19.03 10.46
CA VAL A 44 -4.38 -17.58 10.39
C VAL A 44 -3.97 -17.05 9.02
N ALA A 45 -2.78 -17.39 8.53
CA ALA A 45 -2.30 -16.96 7.23
C ALA A 45 -3.22 -17.38 6.07
N LEU A 46 -3.68 -18.63 6.05
CA LEU A 46 -4.59 -19.11 5.01
C LEU A 46 -5.97 -18.42 5.07
N VAL A 47 -6.53 -18.22 6.27
CA VAL A 47 -7.80 -17.52 6.44
C VAL A 47 -7.67 -16.06 5.99
N SER A 48 -6.61 -15.36 6.42
CA SER A 48 -6.32 -13.99 5.98
C SER A 48 -6.11 -13.91 4.47
N GLY A 49 -5.36 -14.85 3.88
CA GLY A 49 -5.15 -14.92 2.44
C GLY A 49 -6.43 -15.12 1.65
N ALA A 50 -7.31 -16.03 2.10
CA ALA A 50 -8.60 -16.26 1.47
C ALA A 50 -9.53 -15.04 1.59
N GLN A 51 -9.62 -14.46 2.79
CA GLN A 51 -10.41 -13.26 3.06
C GLN A 51 -9.96 -12.09 2.18
N VAL A 52 -8.65 -11.80 2.16
CA VAL A 52 -8.09 -10.73 1.33
C VAL A 52 -8.32 -11.02 -0.14
N THR A 53 -8.14 -12.25 -0.61
CA THR A 53 -8.40 -12.61 -2.02
C THR A 53 -9.82 -12.25 -2.46
N VAL A 54 -10.82 -12.61 -1.66
CA VAL A 54 -12.24 -12.36 -1.97
C VAL A 54 -12.53 -10.86 -1.96
N ILE A 55 -12.16 -10.17 -0.88
CA ILE A 55 -12.46 -8.74 -0.71
C ILE A 55 -11.68 -7.90 -1.74
N TRP A 56 -10.40 -8.19 -1.95
CA TRP A 56 -9.57 -7.44 -2.91
C TRP A 56 -9.96 -7.71 -4.35
N THR A 57 -10.54 -8.88 -4.66
CA THR A 57 -11.12 -9.10 -6.00
C THR A 57 -12.26 -8.12 -6.26
N LEU A 58 -13.17 -7.94 -5.30
CA LEU A 58 -14.28 -6.99 -5.42
C LEU A 58 -13.77 -5.54 -5.51
N VAL A 59 -12.90 -5.16 -4.57
CA VAL A 59 -12.28 -3.82 -4.49
C VAL A 59 -11.54 -3.49 -5.79
N ALA A 60 -10.69 -4.39 -6.28
CA ALA A 60 -9.95 -4.20 -7.53
C ALA A 60 -10.89 -4.14 -8.74
N THR A 61 -11.94 -4.97 -8.79
CA THR A 61 -12.92 -4.95 -9.89
C THR A 61 -13.62 -3.59 -9.98
N LEU A 62 -14.09 -3.06 -8.85
CA LEU A 62 -14.71 -1.74 -8.77
C LEU A 62 -13.71 -0.62 -9.11
N GLY A 63 -12.47 -0.74 -8.61
CA GLY A 63 -11.39 0.19 -8.89
C GLY A 63 -11.04 0.28 -10.38
N VAL A 64 -10.89 -0.86 -11.05
CA VAL A 64 -10.65 -0.90 -12.51
C VAL A 64 -11.84 -0.31 -13.26
N ALA A 65 -13.07 -0.66 -12.88
CA ALA A 65 -14.26 -0.15 -13.55
C ALA A 65 -14.37 1.38 -13.45
N ALA A 66 -14.12 1.95 -12.26
CA ALA A 66 -14.11 3.40 -12.05
C ALA A 66 -12.91 4.08 -12.73
N GLY A 67 -11.73 3.48 -12.63
CA GLY A 67 -10.47 4.04 -13.13
C GLY A 67 -10.44 4.24 -14.64
N ARG A 68 -11.08 3.34 -15.40
CA ARG A 68 -11.19 3.43 -16.86
C ARG A 68 -11.81 4.72 -17.36
N VAL A 69 -12.72 5.33 -16.61
CA VAL A 69 -13.35 6.60 -16.96
C VAL A 69 -12.33 7.75 -16.98
N ASN A 70 -11.24 7.60 -16.23
CA ASN A 70 -10.18 8.59 -16.09
C ASN A 70 -8.82 8.10 -16.59
N ASP A 71 -8.77 7.07 -17.44
CA ASP A 71 -7.52 6.47 -17.96
C ASP A 71 -6.58 5.95 -16.85
N LEU A 72 -7.14 5.45 -15.75
CA LEU A 72 -6.41 4.84 -14.65
C LEU A 72 -6.61 3.31 -14.66
N GLY A 73 -5.63 2.56 -14.16
CA GLY A 73 -5.71 1.12 -14.07
C GLY A 73 -4.35 0.45 -13.89
N ALA A 74 -4.28 -0.83 -14.24
CA ALA A 74 -3.07 -1.65 -14.24
C ALA A 74 -2.70 -2.01 -15.70
N PRO A 75 -2.08 -1.08 -16.46
CA PRO A 75 -1.90 -1.22 -17.91
C PRO A 75 -1.15 -2.47 -18.36
N TRP A 76 -0.10 -2.91 -17.64
CA TRP A 76 0.66 -4.10 -18.03
C TRP A 76 -0.07 -5.39 -17.68
N ILE A 77 -0.72 -5.43 -16.52
CA ILE A 77 -1.56 -6.56 -16.11
C ILE A 77 -2.75 -6.70 -17.06
N ASP A 78 -3.46 -5.62 -17.39
CA ASP A 78 -4.58 -5.62 -18.34
C ASP A 78 -4.12 -6.14 -19.71
N ALA A 79 -3.03 -5.58 -20.24
CA ALA A 79 -2.47 -5.98 -21.53
C ALA A 79 -2.06 -7.47 -21.58
N ARG A 80 -1.41 -7.97 -20.52
CA ARG A 80 -1.02 -9.37 -20.41
C ARG A 80 -2.24 -10.29 -20.38
N LEU A 81 -3.26 -9.97 -19.57
CA LEU A 81 -4.50 -10.74 -19.48
C LEU A 81 -5.35 -10.67 -20.76
N ALA A 82 -5.24 -9.58 -21.50
CA ALA A 82 -5.90 -9.38 -22.80
C ALA A 82 -5.22 -10.13 -23.94
N GLY A 83 -4.09 -10.81 -23.69
CA GLY A 83 -3.30 -11.50 -24.70
C GLY A 83 -2.51 -10.56 -25.63
N ASN A 84 -2.39 -9.28 -25.28
CA ASN A 84 -1.72 -8.25 -26.07
C ASN A 84 -0.69 -7.51 -25.19
N PRO A 85 0.38 -8.19 -24.73
CA PRO A 85 1.30 -7.63 -23.74
C PRO A 85 1.95 -6.34 -24.27
N LEU A 86 1.96 -5.30 -23.45
CA LEU A 86 2.71 -4.07 -23.73
C LEU A 86 4.21 -4.32 -23.58
N ALA A 87 5.01 -3.50 -24.26
CA ALA A 87 6.42 -3.40 -23.95
C ALA A 87 6.58 -3.03 -22.46
N PRO A 88 7.53 -3.63 -21.73
CA PRO A 88 7.79 -3.27 -20.35
C PRO A 88 8.18 -1.78 -20.26
N PRO A 89 7.92 -1.12 -19.13
CA PRO A 89 8.39 0.24 -18.93
C PRO A 89 9.92 0.26 -19.06
N GLY A 90 10.45 1.34 -19.63
CA GLY A 90 11.90 1.52 -19.72
C GLY A 90 12.56 1.46 -18.35
N LEU A 91 13.78 0.93 -18.27
CA LEU A 91 14.51 0.76 -17.02
C LEU A 91 14.62 2.07 -16.22
N SER A 92 14.83 3.21 -16.89
CA SER A 92 14.85 4.52 -16.24
C SER A 92 13.52 4.90 -15.56
N THR A 93 12.38 4.48 -16.12
CA THR A 93 11.06 4.70 -15.50
C THR A 93 10.89 3.84 -14.26
N VAL A 94 11.30 2.57 -14.32
CA VAL A 94 11.25 1.64 -13.19
C VAL A 94 12.16 2.13 -12.06
N LEU A 95 13.41 2.46 -12.38
CA LEU A 95 14.37 3.00 -11.42
C LEU A 95 13.91 4.36 -10.87
N GLY A 96 13.28 5.19 -11.70
CA GLY A 96 12.71 6.47 -11.25
C GLY A 96 11.58 6.29 -10.24
N ALA A 97 10.67 5.32 -10.46
CA ALA A 97 9.61 4.99 -9.50
C ALA A 97 10.18 4.42 -8.20
N ALA A 98 11.13 3.48 -8.30
CA ALA A 98 11.80 2.91 -7.14
C ALA A 98 12.56 3.97 -6.34
N ALA A 99 13.31 4.86 -7.01
CA ALA A 99 14.03 5.96 -6.38
C ALA A 99 13.08 6.95 -5.71
N ALA A 100 11.95 7.29 -6.34
CA ALA A 100 10.94 8.16 -5.74
C ALA A 100 10.41 7.55 -4.42
N GLY A 101 10.12 6.25 -4.41
CA GLY A 101 9.72 5.52 -3.21
C GLY A 101 10.81 5.52 -2.13
N ALA A 102 12.02 5.07 -2.47
CA ALA A 102 13.11 4.93 -1.54
C ALA A 102 13.56 6.26 -0.91
N VAL A 103 13.64 7.33 -1.71
CA VAL A 103 13.97 8.68 -1.21
C VAL A 103 12.87 9.18 -0.29
N THR A 104 11.60 8.98 -0.65
CA THR A 104 10.47 9.38 0.20
C THR A 104 10.50 8.63 1.53
N ALA A 105 10.75 7.32 1.50
CA ALA A 105 10.93 6.48 2.68
C ALA A 105 12.07 6.97 3.59
N ALA A 106 13.23 7.30 3.03
CA ALA A 106 14.34 7.85 3.79
C ALA A 106 13.97 9.19 4.46
N VAL A 107 13.28 10.08 3.73
CA VAL A 107 12.81 11.35 4.26
C VAL A 107 11.81 11.14 5.41
N VAL A 108 10.82 10.26 5.25
CA VAL A 108 9.85 10.01 6.33
C VAL A 108 10.48 9.32 7.54
N ALA A 109 11.47 8.44 7.34
CA ALA A 109 12.20 7.80 8.44
C ALA A 109 12.98 8.83 9.26
N VAL A 110 13.70 9.75 8.60
CA VAL A 110 14.42 10.84 9.28
C VAL A 110 13.45 11.80 9.97
N LEU A 111 12.36 12.18 9.29
CA LEU A 111 11.33 13.04 9.86
C LEU A 111 10.71 12.41 11.10
N ASP A 112 10.44 11.11 11.06
CA ASP A 112 9.89 10.39 12.19
C ASP A 112 10.86 10.38 13.37
N ALA A 113 12.08 9.89 13.15
CA ALA A 113 13.08 9.75 14.20
C ALA A 113 13.43 11.07 14.89
N VAL A 114 13.56 12.16 14.11
CA VAL A 114 14.01 13.46 14.64
C VAL A 114 12.86 14.27 15.24
N TRP A 115 11.64 14.13 14.72
CA TRP A 115 10.54 15.03 15.07
C TRP A 115 9.34 14.33 15.69
N LEU A 116 8.79 13.31 15.05
CA LEU A 116 7.47 12.79 15.45
C LEU A 116 7.57 11.71 16.53
N LEU A 117 8.56 10.83 16.45
CA LEU A 117 8.77 9.74 17.40
C LEU A 117 8.99 10.23 18.85
N PRO A 118 9.77 11.29 19.13
CA PRO A 118 9.91 11.83 20.49
C PRO A 118 8.62 12.41 21.11
N ARG A 119 7.53 12.55 20.32
CA ARG A 119 6.25 13.14 20.75
C ARG A 119 5.17 12.10 21.00
N VAL A 120 5.47 10.82 20.81
CA VAL A 120 4.55 9.70 21.06
C VAL A 120 5.11 8.80 22.15
N THR A 121 4.22 8.11 22.86
CA THR A 121 4.57 7.24 23.99
C THR A 121 4.24 5.80 23.64
N LEU A 122 5.19 4.89 23.90
CA LEU A 122 4.97 3.45 23.71
C LEU A 122 3.96 2.90 24.72
N ILE A 123 3.21 1.87 24.30
CA ILE A 123 2.45 1.02 25.21
C ILE A 123 3.43 -0.03 25.76
N GLY A 124 3.94 0.20 26.96
CA GLY A 124 4.90 -0.70 27.59
C GLY A 124 6.29 -0.62 26.94
N GLU A 125 6.90 -1.79 26.74
CA GLU A 125 8.25 -1.89 26.17
C GLU A 125 8.25 -1.70 24.65
N ALA A 126 9.44 -1.47 24.08
CA ALA A 126 9.59 -1.37 22.64
C ALA A 126 9.17 -2.70 21.98
N PRO A 127 8.39 -2.65 20.89
CA PRO A 127 7.99 -3.86 20.19
C PRO A 127 9.22 -4.57 19.62
N PRO A 128 9.21 -5.91 19.53
CA PRO A 128 10.28 -6.66 18.90
C PRO A 128 10.42 -6.23 17.43
N VAL A 129 11.66 -6.17 16.96
CA VAL A 129 11.98 -5.77 15.59
C VAL A 129 12.02 -7.02 14.69
N PRO A 130 11.13 -7.15 13.69
CA PRO A 130 11.19 -8.28 12.77
C PRO A 130 12.47 -8.25 11.93
N GLY A 131 13.04 -9.44 11.69
CA GLY A 131 14.28 -9.54 10.91
C GLY A 131 14.12 -9.13 9.44
N PRO A 132 15.23 -8.79 8.74
CA PRO A 132 15.21 -8.26 7.37
C PRO A 132 14.45 -9.12 6.35
N LEU A 133 14.54 -10.45 6.47
CA LEU A 133 13.81 -11.37 5.60
C LEU A 133 12.30 -11.26 5.77
N LEU A 134 11.83 -11.15 7.02
CA LEU A 134 10.40 -10.96 7.29
C LEU A 134 9.93 -9.61 6.78
N GLY A 135 10.72 -8.55 6.96
CA GLY A 135 10.42 -7.23 6.39
C GLY A 135 10.31 -7.25 4.86
N LEU A 136 11.23 -7.93 4.18
CA LEU A 136 11.21 -8.07 2.71
C LEU A 136 9.95 -8.82 2.24
N VAL A 137 9.59 -9.91 2.92
CA VAL A 137 8.41 -10.70 2.56
C VAL A 137 7.11 -9.94 2.88
N ALA A 138 7.07 -9.22 4.00
CA ALA A 138 5.96 -8.33 4.37
C ALA A 138 5.74 -7.20 3.37
N SER A 139 6.82 -6.68 2.77
CA SER A 139 6.77 -5.61 1.75
C SER A 139 5.94 -6.00 0.51
N LEU A 140 5.72 -7.29 0.26
CA LEU A 140 4.83 -7.75 -0.83
C LEU A 140 3.36 -7.43 -0.55
N TYR A 141 2.94 -7.41 0.71
CA TYR A 141 1.59 -7.00 1.08
C TYR A 141 1.38 -5.52 0.84
N GLY A 142 2.28 -4.66 1.34
CA GLY A 142 2.24 -3.21 1.13
C GLY A 142 2.23 -2.86 -0.36
N ALA A 143 3.22 -3.39 -1.09
CA ALA A 143 3.36 -3.14 -2.52
C ALA A 143 2.16 -3.60 -3.38
N VAL A 144 1.37 -4.59 -2.96
CA VAL A 144 0.26 -5.12 -3.76
C VAL A 144 -1.09 -4.77 -3.15
N ALA A 145 -1.39 -5.25 -1.95
CA ALA A 145 -2.70 -5.15 -1.34
C ALA A 145 -3.04 -3.68 -1.02
N GLU A 146 -2.11 -2.91 -0.47
CA GLU A 146 -2.39 -1.52 -0.13
C GLU A 146 -2.55 -0.65 -1.39
N GLU A 147 -1.74 -0.89 -2.42
CA GLU A 147 -1.89 -0.20 -3.70
C GLU A 147 -3.21 -0.54 -4.41
N VAL A 148 -3.67 -1.78 -4.33
CA VAL A 148 -4.99 -2.18 -4.86
C VAL A 148 -6.12 -1.46 -4.11
N LEU A 149 -6.04 -1.41 -2.78
CA LEU A 149 -7.08 -0.77 -1.95
C LEU A 149 -7.10 0.75 -2.13
N VAL A 150 -5.95 1.39 -2.08
CA VAL A 150 -5.85 2.85 -2.04
C VAL A 150 -5.78 3.44 -3.44
N ARG A 151 -4.86 2.97 -4.28
CA ARG A 151 -4.63 3.60 -5.59
C ARG A 151 -5.66 3.11 -6.58
N LEU A 152 -5.74 1.80 -6.77
CA LEU A 152 -6.66 1.26 -7.76
C LEU A 152 -8.12 1.51 -7.38
N PHE A 153 -8.52 1.25 -6.13
CA PHE A 153 -9.90 1.44 -5.72
C PHE A 153 -10.21 2.87 -5.25
N MET A 154 -9.65 3.32 -4.13
CA MET A 154 -10.04 4.61 -3.52
C MET A 154 -9.80 5.79 -4.46
N VAL A 155 -8.58 5.96 -5.00
CA VAL A 155 -8.26 7.09 -5.89
C VAL A 155 -9.09 7.04 -7.17
N SER A 156 -9.27 5.87 -7.79
CA SER A 156 -10.09 5.75 -9.01
C SER A 156 -11.57 6.06 -8.77
N VAL A 157 -12.15 5.56 -7.69
CA VAL A 157 -13.56 5.80 -7.36
C VAL A 157 -13.77 7.28 -7.01
N LEU A 158 -12.89 7.88 -6.21
CA LEU A 158 -12.94 9.31 -5.91
C LEU A 158 -12.79 10.15 -7.17
N ALA A 159 -11.81 9.86 -8.02
CA ALA A 159 -11.61 10.56 -9.28
C ALA A 159 -12.85 10.45 -10.18
N TRP A 160 -13.47 9.26 -10.24
CA TRP A 160 -14.72 9.05 -10.97
C TRP A 160 -15.88 9.88 -10.43
N LEU A 161 -16.11 9.89 -9.11
CA LEU A 161 -17.16 10.69 -8.49
C LEU A 161 -16.94 12.19 -8.70
N LEU A 162 -15.70 12.65 -8.58
CA LEU A 162 -15.33 14.07 -8.77
C LEU A 162 -15.46 14.50 -10.23
N THR A 163 -15.08 13.68 -11.21
CA THR A 163 -15.33 14.04 -12.61
C THR A 163 -16.82 14.00 -12.96
N ARG A 164 -17.61 13.13 -12.32
CA ARG A 164 -19.08 13.13 -12.44
C ARG A 164 -19.73 14.40 -11.88
N SER A 165 -19.12 15.06 -10.89
CA SER A 165 -19.56 16.37 -10.41
C SER A 165 -19.09 17.55 -11.28
N ARG A 166 -18.62 17.26 -12.51
CA ARG A 166 -18.09 18.24 -13.48
C ARG A 166 -16.78 18.90 -13.08
N MET A 167 -16.07 18.37 -12.08
CA MET A 167 -14.71 18.81 -11.76
C MET A 167 -13.76 18.48 -12.94
N PRO A 168 -12.87 19.39 -13.36
CA PRO A 168 -11.88 19.08 -14.38
C PRO A 168 -11.02 17.88 -13.99
N ARG A 169 -10.78 16.95 -14.91
CA ARG A 169 -10.05 15.68 -14.64
C ARG A 169 -8.76 15.90 -13.85
N ARG A 170 -7.94 16.88 -14.21
CA ARG A 170 -6.68 17.17 -13.50
C ARG A 170 -6.90 17.52 -12.02
N ALA A 171 -7.90 18.34 -11.73
CA ALA A 171 -8.25 18.70 -10.36
C ALA A 171 -8.85 17.51 -9.61
N ALA A 172 -9.73 16.74 -10.26
CA ALA A 172 -10.32 15.53 -9.69
C ALA A 172 -9.25 14.50 -9.29
N LEU A 173 -8.24 14.28 -10.14
CA LEU A 173 -7.12 13.39 -9.84
C LEU A 173 -6.27 13.91 -8.66
N ALA A 174 -5.94 15.20 -8.65
CA ALA A 174 -5.16 15.77 -7.55
C ALA A 174 -5.89 15.65 -6.20
N VAL A 175 -7.17 15.99 -6.17
CA VAL A 175 -8.01 15.86 -4.96
C VAL A 175 -8.15 14.39 -4.55
N ALA A 176 -8.39 13.48 -5.50
CA ALA A 176 -8.49 12.05 -5.21
C ALA A 176 -7.19 11.48 -4.62
N VAL A 177 -6.02 11.90 -5.11
CA VAL A 177 -4.72 11.51 -4.57
C VAL A 177 -4.55 12.03 -3.14
N VAL A 178 -4.86 13.30 -2.88
CA VAL A 178 -4.75 13.89 -1.53
C VAL A 178 -5.68 13.18 -0.54
N LEU A 179 -6.94 12.98 -0.90
CA LEU A 179 -7.90 12.26 -0.06
C LEU A 179 -7.50 10.81 0.15
N GLY A 180 -7.02 10.13 -0.89
CA GLY A 180 -6.49 8.77 -0.81
C GLY A 180 -5.28 8.68 0.10
N ALA A 181 -4.37 9.66 0.06
CA ALA A 181 -3.19 9.72 0.92
C ALA A 181 -3.55 9.94 2.40
N VAL A 182 -4.53 10.81 2.68
CA VAL A 182 -5.06 10.99 4.05
C VAL A 182 -5.73 9.70 4.54
N ALA A 183 -6.55 9.06 3.71
CA ALA A 183 -7.18 7.79 4.04
C ALA A 183 -6.15 6.69 4.29
N PHE A 184 -5.08 6.64 3.48
CA PHE A 184 -3.98 5.70 3.66
C PHE A 184 -3.33 5.84 5.03
N GLY A 185 -3.04 7.07 5.46
CA GLY A 185 -2.55 7.30 6.82
C GLY A 185 -3.57 6.98 7.91
N GLY A 186 -4.86 7.24 7.67
CA GLY A 186 -5.93 6.84 8.59
C GLY A 186 -6.03 5.32 8.78
N LEU A 187 -5.86 4.54 7.71
CA LEU A 187 -5.89 3.07 7.75
C LEU A 187 -4.77 2.47 8.60
N HIS A 188 -3.70 3.22 8.85
CA HIS A 188 -2.58 2.81 9.71
C HIS A 188 -2.79 3.11 11.20
N LEU A 189 -3.80 3.90 11.57
CA LEU A 189 -4.05 4.27 12.97
C LEU A 189 -4.33 3.08 13.89
N PRO A 190 -5.10 2.05 13.49
CA PRO A 190 -5.33 0.89 14.36
C PRO A 190 -4.03 0.15 14.71
N ALA A 191 -3.17 -0.09 13.71
CA ALA A 191 -1.87 -0.74 13.94
C ALA A 191 -0.95 0.14 14.81
N ALA A 192 -0.91 1.45 14.54
CA ALA A 192 -0.13 2.39 15.34
C ALA A 192 -0.63 2.45 16.80
N GLY A 193 -1.96 2.39 17.00
CA GLY A 193 -2.59 2.36 18.32
C GLY A 193 -2.39 1.06 19.11
N GLY A 194 -1.96 -0.02 18.44
CA GLY A 194 -1.51 -1.23 19.12
C GLY A 194 -0.11 -1.12 19.72
N VAL A 195 0.70 -0.16 19.25
CA VAL A 195 2.09 0.03 19.69
C VAL A 195 2.26 1.29 20.56
N PHE A 196 1.53 2.35 20.25
CA PHE A 196 1.65 3.65 20.91
C PHE A 196 0.35 4.06 21.58
N VAL A 197 0.47 4.81 22.69
CA VAL A 197 -0.68 5.41 23.36
C VAL A 197 -1.39 6.35 22.40
N MET A 198 -2.70 6.14 22.22
CA MET A 198 -3.51 6.94 21.32
C MET A 198 -3.55 8.40 21.78
N SER A 199 -3.01 9.30 20.95
CA SER A 199 -2.87 10.72 21.23
C SER A 199 -2.97 11.55 19.94
N GLY A 200 -3.21 12.86 20.07
CA GLY A 200 -3.23 13.76 18.90
C GLY A 200 -1.92 13.73 18.11
N TRP A 201 -0.77 13.60 18.81
CA TRP A 201 0.53 13.46 18.16
C TRP A 201 0.68 12.14 17.41
N LEU A 202 0.14 11.03 17.93
CA LEU A 202 0.11 9.76 17.19
C LEU A 202 -0.71 9.88 15.91
N VAL A 203 -1.87 10.54 15.97
CA VAL A 203 -2.69 10.78 14.78
C VAL A 203 -1.93 11.60 13.75
N VAL A 204 -1.31 12.71 14.16
CA VAL A 204 -0.50 13.55 13.26
C VAL A 204 0.64 12.75 12.67
N ARG A 205 1.42 12.03 13.49
CA ARG A 205 2.54 11.20 13.04
C ARG A 205 2.09 10.20 11.97
N THR A 206 1.10 9.37 12.30
CA THR A 206 0.67 8.28 11.44
C THR A 206 0.04 8.79 10.15
N VAL A 207 -0.82 9.82 10.22
CA VAL A 207 -1.47 10.37 9.02
C VAL A 207 -0.47 11.12 8.13
N LEU A 208 0.45 11.90 8.72
CA LEU A 208 1.41 12.69 7.95
C LEU A 208 2.42 11.80 7.22
N LEU A 209 3.09 10.88 7.93
CA LEU A 209 4.16 10.07 7.34
C LEU A 209 3.63 9.18 6.21
N ASN A 210 2.51 8.50 6.46
CA ASN A 210 1.84 7.71 5.44
C ASN A 210 1.21 8.58 4.35
N GLY A 211 0.74 9.79 4.66
CA GLY A 211 0.21 10.73 3.68
C GLY A 211 1.27 11.22 2.68
N VAL A 212 2.51 11.41 3.13
CA VAL A 212 3.64 11.78 2.26
C VAL A 212 3.95 10.65 1.27
N LEU A 213 4.12 9.41 1.75
CA LEU A 213 4.26 8.21 0.89
C LEU A 213 3.04 8.04 -0.02
N GLY A 214 1.86 8.16 0.59
CA GLY A 214 0.52 8.33 0.05
C GLY A 214 0.49 9.05 -1.29
N THR A 215 0.92 10.31 -1.21
CA THR A 215 0.90 11.28 -2.29
C THR A 215 1.86 10.89 -3.43
N VAL A 216 3.05 10.39 -3.10
CA VAL A 216 4.04 9.98 -4.10
C VAL A 216 3.56 8.77 -4.88
N PHE A 217 3.06 7.72 -4.22
CA PHE A 217 2.57 6.55 -4.96
C PHE A 217 1.27 6.88 -5.73
N GLY A 218 0.42 7.76 -5.20
CA GLY A 218 -0.74 8.28 -5.93
C GLY A 218 -0.35 9.04 -7.20
N ALA A 219 0.72 9.84 -7.15
CA ALA A 219 1.26 10.51 -8.33
C ALA A 219 1.85 9.52 -9.35
N LEU A 220 2.57 8.48 -8.89
CA LEU A 220 3.05 7.40 -9.75
C LEU A 220 1.87 6.67 -10.41
N TYR A 221 0.82 6.37 -9.66
CA TYR A 221 -0.39 5.73 -10.16
C TYR A 221 -1.06 6.56 -11.27
N CYS A 222 -1.29 7.85 -11.03
CA CYS A 222 -1.92 8.72 -12.02
C CYS A 222 -1.06 8.96 -13.27
N ARG A 223 0.27 8.84 -13.16
CA ARG A 223 1.20 9.10 -14.26
C ARG A 223 1.53 7.85 -15.08
N TYR A 224 1.69 6.71 -14.43
CA TYR A 224 2.24 5.50 -15.04
C TYR A 224 1.36 4.25 -14.86
N GLY A 225 0.38 4.26 -13.95
CA GLY A 225 -0.46 3.10 -13.65
C GLY A 225 -0.03 2.36 -12.37
N LEU A 226 -0.83 1.36 -12.00
CA LEU A 226 -0.73 0.65 -10.72
C LEU A 226 0.65 0.04 -10.51
N GLU A 227 1.20 -0.62 -11.52
CA GLU A 227 2.43 -1.40 -11.41
C GLU A 227 3.63 -0.52 -11.02
N LEU A 228 3.72 0.73 -11.49
CA LEU A 228 4.80 1.64 -11.08
C LEU A 228 4.57 2.23 -9.69
N ALA A 229 3.31 2.36 -9.26
CA ALA A 229 3.01 2.69 -7.87
C ALA A 229 3.45 1.55 -6.94
N MET A 230 3.19 0.29 -7.32
CA MET A 230 3.67 -0.91 -6.60
C MET A 230 5.20 -0.96 -6.52
N VAL A 231 5.92 -0.64 -7.60
CA VAL A 231 7.39 -0.56 -7.58
C VAL A 231 7.90 0.51 -6.61
N GLY A 232 7.28 1.70 -6.62
CA GLY A 232 7.64 2.77 -5.70
C GLY A 232 7.37 2.38 -4.24
N HIS A 233 6.22 1.77 -3.97
CA HIS A 233 5.85 1.32 -2.63
C HIS A 233 6.80 0.20 -2.15
N LEU A 234 7.06 -0.82 -2.96
CA LEU A 234 8.00 -1.88 -2.62
C LEU A 234 9.39 -1.33 -2.24
N ALA A 235 9.89 -0.34 -3.00
CA ALA A 235 11.16 0.29 -2.70
C ALA A 235 11.13 1.08 -1.38
N ALA A 236 10.01 1.71 -1.05
CA ALA A 236 9.81 2.38 0.23
C ALA A 236 9.79 1.37 1.40
N ASP A 237 9.07 0.27 1.25
CA ASP A 237 8.97 -0.78 2.27
C ASP A 237 10.33 -1.45 2.52
N ILE A 238 11.11 -1.69 1.47
CA ILE A 238 12.48 -2.21 1.65
C ILE A 238 13.32 -1.26 2.51
N VAL A 239 13.20 0.05 2.31
CA VAL A 239 13.91 1.02 3.16
C VAL A 239 13.41 0.96 4.60
N LEU A 240 12.09 0.96 4.82
CA LEU A 240 11.48 1.07 6.15
C LEU A 240 11.47 -0.23 6.95
N HIS A 241 11.37 -1.38 6.31
CA HIS A 241 11.19 -2.69 6.95
C HIS A 241 12.41 -3.62 6.80
N VAL A 242 13.38 -3.28 5.96
CA VAL A 242 14.61 -4.06 5.80
C VAL A 242 15.83 -3.24 6.20
N VAL A 243 16.06 -2.10 5.55
CA VAL A 243 17.29 -1.31 5.75
C VAL A 243 17.32 -0.62 7.11
N VAL A 244 16.28 0.14 7.46
CA VAL A 244 16.24 0.86 8.73
C VAL A 244 16.33 -0.10 9.93
N PRO A 245 15.52 -1.18 10.02
CA PRO A 245 15.64 -2.17 11.09
C PRO A 245 17.01 -2.86 11.13
N ALA A 246 17.63 -3.15 9.99
CA ALA A 246 18.96 -3.78 9.97
C ALA A 246 20.09 -2.87 10.48
N VAL A 247 19.91 -1.55 10.43
CA VAL A 247 20.92 -0.57 10.85
C VAL A 247 20.72 -0.14 12.31
N TYR A 248 19.47 -0.07 12.77
CA TYR A 248 19.11 0.51 14.08
C TYR A 248 18.41 -0.46 15.05
N GLY A 249 18.07 -1.68 14.60
CA GLY A 249 17.38 -2.71 15.39
C GLY A 249 18.31 -3.72 16.06
#